data_AF-A0ABC9UYF6-F1
#
_entry.id   AF-A0ABC9UYF6-F1
#
_cell.length_a   1.000
_cell.length_b   1.000
_cell.length_c   1.000
_cell.angle_alpha   90.00
_cell.angle_beta   90.00
_cell.angle_gamma   90.00
#
_symmetry.space_group_name_H-M   'P 1'
#
loop_
_entity.id
_entity.type
_entity.pdbx_description
1 polymer ?
#
loop_
_entity_poly.entity_id
_entity_poly.type
_entity_poly.pdbx_seq_one_letter_code
_entity_poly.pdbx_strand_id
1 'polypeptide(L)'
;MPDEIKVDLENPEIKAAIQDAVDEAVKGLKDKNAELIKDKKELKDELGSLKSKVEGLDLDAIKVLLDKSNQDEESKLIAEGKIEEVIQKRTEKMREEHDKVLKAEKERADKAEAYAEKFKKSVVQSQIVQAAIELEALPEATPDIAFLAQTKFALDENGKAVAVDENGDVVIGKDGQTPMTPKEWVESLREQKPYYWPKPNGMGAPGSNNSKGQPDILKADGSVNMTKLAQLRNENPQLAKELAAKHGIKL
;
A
#
# COMPACT_ATOMS: atom_id res chain seq x y z
N MET A 1 89.38 -102.05 9.49
CA MET A 1 89.28 -100.68 8.96
C MET A 1 87.85 -100.53 8.46
N PRO A 2 87.04 -99.62 9.01
CA PRO A 2 85.72 -99.34 8.46
C PRO A 2 85.90 -98.40 7.27
N ASP A 3 85.43 -98.80 6.10
CA ASP A 3 85.47 -97.98 4.89
C ASP A 3 84.75 -96.66 5.13
N GLU A 4 85.47 -95.56 4.91
CA GLU A 4 84.93 -94.20 5.03
C GLU A 4 84.02 -93.95 3.82
N ILE A 5 82.70 -94.09 4.02
CA ILE A 5 81.69 -93.85 3.00
C ILE A 5 81.71 -92.36 2.65
N LYS A 6 82.44 -91.99 1.60
CA LYS A 6 82.37 -90.66 0.99
C LYS A 6 81.10 -90.56 0.17
N VAL A 7 80.13 -89.81 0.67
CA VAL A 7 78.89 -89.50 -0.05
C VAL A 7 79.24 -88.61 -1.24
N ASP A 8 79.03 -89.13 -2.45
CA ASP A 8 79.20 -88.36 -3.68
C ASP A 8 77.99 -87.44 -3.88
N LEU A 9 78.17 -86.17 -3.53
CA LEU A 9 77.16 -85.12 -3.65
C LEU A 9 76.84 -84.76 -5.12
N GLU A 10 77.64 -85.24 -6.08
CA GLU A 10 77.39 -85.06 -7.51
C GLU A 10 76.55 -86.19 -8.12
N ASN A 11 76.29 -87.25 -7.36
CA ASN A 11 75.42 -88.34 -7.78
C ASN A 11 74.00 -87.81 -8.08
N PRO A 12 73.43 -88.11 -9.27
CA PRO A 12 72.10 -87.65 -9.67
C PRO A 12 70.98 -87.99 -8.67
N GLU A 13 71.04 -89.16 -8.03
CA GLU A 13 70.01 -89.61 -7.08
C GLU A 13 70.07 -88.85 -5.75
N ILE A 14 71.28 -88.58 -5.26
CA ILE A 14 71.49 -87.81 -4.02
C ILE A 14 71.10 -86.35 -4.25
N LYS A 15 71.43 -85.78 -5.42
CA LYS A 15 70.97 -84.44 -5.83
C LYS A 15 69.46 -84.34 -5.92
N ALA A 16 68.80 -85.34 -6.49
CA ALA A 16 67.34 -85.38 -6.56
C ALA A 16 66.71 -85.40 -5.15
N ALA A 17 67.20 -86.25 -4.25
CA ALA A 17 66.69 -86.33 -2.88
C ALA A 17 66.89 -85.03 -2.07
N ILE A 18 68.02 -84.35 -2.26
CA ILE A 18 68.28 -83.03 -1.64
C ILE A 18 67.34 -81.98 -2.22
N GLN A 19 67.14 -81.98 -3.55
CA GLN A 19 66.23 -81.05 -4.22
C GLN A 19 64.78 -81.25 -3.76
N ASP A 20 64.33 -82.49 -3.64
CA ASP A 20 62.98 -82.84 -3.17
C ASP A 20 62.75 -82.37 -1.71
N ALA A 21 63.72 -82.61 -0.83
CA ALA A 21 63.64 -82.16 0.57
C ALA A 21 63.64 -80.62 0.69
N VAL A 22 64.42 -79.93 -0.15
CA VAL A 22 64.42 -78.47 -0.23
C VAL A 22 63.09 -77.96 -0.78
N ASP A 23 62.57 -78.56 -1.85
CA ASP A 23 61.29 -78.17 -2.44
C ASP A 23 60.12 -78.39 -1.48
N GLU A 24 60.14 -79.46 -0.70
CA GLU A 24 59.16 -79.71 0.35
C GLU A 24 59.25 -78.68 1.49
N ALA A 25 60.46 -78.36 1.96
CA ALA A 25 60.68 -77.35 3.00
C ALA A 25 60.28 -75.92 2.56
N VAL A 26 60.45 -75.58 1.28
CA VAL A 26 60.09 -74.24 0.75
C VAL A 26 58.69 -74.16 0.15
N LYS A 27 57.98 -75.29 0.01
CA LYS A 27 56.65 -75.35 -0.60
C LYS A 27 55.66 -74.39 0.06
N GLY A 28 55.52 -74.43 1.38
CA GLY A 28 54.60 -73.55 2.12
C GLY A 28 54.97 -72.07 2.03
N LEU A 29 56.26 -71.74 1.87
CA LEU A 29 56.72 -70.37 1.61
C LEU A 29 56.40 -69.94 0.18
N LYS A 30 56.57 -70.82 -0.81
CA LYS A 30 56.20 -70.56 -2.21
C LYS A 30 54.69 -70.35 -2.35
N ASP A 31 53.88 -71.18 -1.72
CA ASP A 31 52.41 -71.10 -1.75
C ASP A 31 51.92 -69.77 -1.13
N LYS A 32 52.40 -69.44 0.08
CA LYS A 32 52.06 -68.14 0.72
C LYS A 32 52.55 -66.94 -0.07
N ASN A 33 53.73 -67.03 -0.69
CA ASN A 33 54.25 -65.93 -1.50
C ASN A 33 53.38 -65.74 -2.77
N ALA A 34 52.91 -66.81 -3.39
CA ALA A 34 51.99 -66.74 -4.52
C ALA A 34 50.64 -66.11 -4.13
N GLU A 35 50.10 -66.49 -2.97
CA GLU A 35 48.87 -65.90 -2.40
C GLU A 35 49.04 -64.40 -2.11
N LEU A 36 50.10 -64.01 -1.41
CA LEU A 36 50.40 -62.61 -1.11
C LEU A 36 50.60 -61.76 -2.37
N ILE A 37 51.21 -62.33 -3.42
CA ILE A 37 51.37 -61.64 -4.70
C ILE A 37 50.00 -61.43 -5.37
N LYS A 38 49.12 -62.43 -5.28
CA LYS A 38 47.75 -62.33 -5.80
C LYS A 38 46.95 -61.26 -5.06
N ASP A 39 46.89 -61.30 -3.73
CA ASP A 39 46.17 -60.34 -2.90
C ASP A 39 46.69 -58.92 -3.12
N LYS A 40 48.01 -58.76 -3.21
CA LYS A 40 48.64 -57.46 -3.48
C LYS A 40 48.24 -56.92 -4.85
N LYS A 41 48.06 -57.78 -5.85
CA LYS A 41 47.60 -57.37 -7.18
C LYS A 41 46.12 -56.96 -7.13
N GLU A 42 45.27 -57.74 -6.48
CA GLU A 42 43.85 -57.44 -6.31
C GLU A 42 43.64 -56.11 -5.57
N LEU A 43 44.33 -55.90 -4.44
CA LEU A 43 44.30 -54.63 -3.69
C LEU A 43 44.78 -53.44 -4.53
N LYS A 44 45.80 -53.65 -5.38
CA LYS A 44 46.32 -52.60 -6.25
C LYS A 44 45.29 -52.23 -7.33
N ASP A 45 44.60 -53.22 -7.89
CA ASP A 45 43.57 -53.01 -8.89
C ASP A 45 42.33 -52.34 -8.28
N GLU A 46 41.90 -52.75 -7.08
CA GLU A 46 40.83 -52.10 -6.32
C GLU A 46 41.17 -50.65 -5.95
N LEU A 47 42.39 -50.40 -5.47
CA LEU A 47 42.85 -49.05 -5.15
C LEU A 47 42.92 -48.17 -6.41
N GLY A 48 43.33 -48.74 -7.54
CA GLY A 48 43.30 -48.07 -8.84
C GLY A 48 41.88 -47.70 -9.27
N SER A 49 40.92 -48.61 -9.10
CA SER A 49 39.50 -48.38 -9.38
C SER A 49 38.89 -47.32 -8.46
N LEU A 50 39.21 -47.34 -7.16
CA LEU A 50 38.75 -46.32 -6.23
C LEU A 50 39.31 -44.96 -6.60
N LYS A 51 40.63 -44.89 -6.86
CA LYS A 51 41.30 -43.65 -7.26
C LYS A 51 40.66 -43.05 -8.50
N SER A 52 40.42 -43.83 -9.56
CA SER A 52 39.80 -43.29 -10.78
C SER A 52 38.37 -42.81 -10.58
N LYS A 53 37.60 -43.42 -9.66
CA LYS A 53 36.25 -42.97 -9.30
C LYS A 53 36.24 -41.67 -8.51
N VAL A 54 37.30 -41.39 -7.74
CA VAL A 54 37.42 -40.17 -6.93
C VAL A 54 38.32 -39.11 -7.57
N GLU A 55 38.98 -39.42 -8.67
CA GLU A 55 39.86 -38.50 -9.38
C GLU A 55 39.01 -37.37 -9.99
N GLY A 56 39.27 -36.14 -9.55
CA GLY A 56 38.48 -34.95 -9.93
C GLY A 56 37.29 -34.66 -9.02
N LEU A 57 37.01 -35.49 -8.02
CA LEU A 57 36.04 -35.18 -6.96
C LEU A 57 36.76 -34.51 -5.78
N ASP A 58 36.26 -33.36 -5.36
CA ASP A 58 36.69 -32.71 -4.13
C ASP A 58 36.06 -33.44 -2.93
N LEU A 59 36.87 -34.25 -2.25
CA LEU A 59 36.44 -35.07 -1.11
C LEU A 59 36.02 -34.22 0.09
N ASP A 60 36.57 -33.01 0.25
CA ASP A 60 36.19 -32.11 1.34
C ASP A 60 34.87 -31.42 1.00
N ALA A 61 34.65 -31.04 -0.26
CA ALA A 61 33.33 -30.58 -0.72
C ALA A 61 32.25 -31.66 -0.58
N ILE A 62 32.58 -32.93 -0.83
CA ILE A 62 31.66 -34.07 -0.63
C ILE A 62 31.33 -34.24 0.85
N LYS A 63 32.32 -34.16 1.76
CA LYS A 63 32.05 -34.21 3.21
C LYS A 63 31.17 -33.06 3.66
N VAL A 64 31.45 -31.84 3.18
CA VAL A 64 30.62 -30.66 3.49
C VAL A 64 29.19 -30.83 2.96
N LEU A 65 29.02 -31.33 1.74
CA LEU A 65 27.70 -31.65 1.18
C LEU A 65 26.99 -32.74 1.97
N LEU A 66 27.71 -33.78 2.40
CA LEU A 66 27.16 -34.86 3.20
C LEU A 66 26.75 -34.38 4.60
N ASP A 67 27.54 -33.52 5.23
CA ASP A 67 27.19 -32.91 6.52
C ASP A 67 25.99 -31.98 6.39
N LYS A 68 25.93 -31.17 5.32
CA LYS A 68 24.79 -30.29 5.04
C LYS A 68 23.52 -31.09 4.72
N SER A 69 23.66 -32.17 3.96
CA SER A 69 22.58 -33.13 3.66
C SER A 69 22.12 -33.88 4.92
N ASN A 70 23.03 -34.26 5.82
CA ASN A 70 22.67 -34.86 7.11
C ASN A 70 22.02 -33.85 8.07
N GLN A 71 22.23 -32.56 7.89
CA GLN A 71 21.55 -31.51 8.65
C GLN A 71 20.19 -31.13 8.07
N ASP A 72 20.00 -31.27 6.75
CA ASP A 72 18.69 -31.15 6.13
C ASP A 72 17.82 -32.37 6.45
N GLU A 73 16.85 -32.21 7.34
CA GLU A 73 15.84 -33.25 7.62
C GLU A 73 15.19 -33.78 6.35
N GLU A 74 15.00 -32.92 5.35
CA GLU A 74 14.44 -33.28 4.06
C GLU A 74 15.36 -34.23 3.29
N SER A 75 16.67 -34.00 3.33
CA SER A 75 17.67 -34.86 2.66
C SER A 75 17.84 -36.21 3.36
N LYS A 76 17.68 -36.26 4.70
CA LYS A 76 17.56 -37.51 5.46
C LYS A 76 16.32 -38.31 5.06
N LEU A 77 15.16 -37.66 4.97
CA LEU A 77 13.93 -38.32 4.57
C LEU A 77 13.99 -38.83 3.11
N ILE A 78 14.66 -38.08 2.22
CA ILE A 78 14.95 -38.54 0.85
C ILE A 78 15.87 -39.77 0.86
N ALA A 79 16.94 -39.76 1.66
CA ALA A 79 17.88 -40.88 1.78
C ALA A 79 17.25 -42.13 2.42
N GLU A 80 16.29 -41.95 3.33
CA GLU A 80 15.48 -43.01 3.93
C GLU A 80 14.35 -43.52 3.01
N GLY A 81 14.20 -42.97 1.80
CA GLY A 81 13.16 -43.36 0.85
C GLY A 81 11.75 -42.84 1.19
N LYS A 82 11.63 -41.96 2.19
CA LYS A 82 10.37 -41.33 2.64
C LYS A 82 10.02 -40.11 1.81
N ILE A 83 9.98 -40.27 0.49
CA ILE A 83 9.72 -39.17 -0.45
C ILE A 83 8.32 -38.56 -0.24
N GLU A 84 7.33 -39.36 0.14
CA GLU A 84 5.97 -38.87 0.41
C GLU A 84 5.93 -37.83 1.55
N GLU A 85 6.67 -38.08 2.63
CA GLU A 85 6.76 -37.19 3.79
C GLU A 85 7.45 -35.86 3.44
N VAL A 86 8.44 -35.91 2.54
CA VAL A 86 9.13 -34.73 2.00
C VAL A 86 8.20 -33.90 1.12
N ILE A 87 7.44 -34.54 0.23
CA ILE A 87 6.46 -33.86 -0.61
C ILE A 87 5.39 -33.21 0.27
N GLN A 88 4.92 -33.90 1.31
CA GLN A 88 3.96 -33.33 2.26
C GLN A 88 4.53 -32.11 2.99
N LYS A 89 5.73 -32.21 3.57
CA LYS A 89 6.42 -31.07 4.23
C LYS A 89 6.63 -29.89 3.28
N ARG A 90 7.08 -30.13 2.04
CA ARG A 90 7.21 -29.08 1.01
C ARG A 90 5.87 -28.45 0.67
N THR A 91 4.84 -29.26 0.52
CA THR A 91 3.50 -28.78 0.16
C THR A 91 2.89 -27.94 1.28
N GLU A 92 3.07 -28.35 2.54
CA GLU A 92 2.64 -27.58 3.71
C GLU A 92 3.39 -26.26 3.80
N LYS A 93 4.72 -26.26 3.70
CA LYS A 93 5.52 -25.03 3.70
C LYS A 93 5.14 -24.11 2.53
N MET A 94 4.94 -24.67 1.34
CA MET A 94 4.51 -23.91 0.16
C MET A 94 3.12 -23.31 0.37
N ARG A 95 2.16 -24.04 0.98
CA ARG A 95 0.85 -23.50 1.35
C ARG A 95 0.97 -22.35 2.36
N GLU A 96 1.76 -22.53 3.41
CA GLU A 96 1.99 -21.48 4.41
C GLU A 96 2.62 -20.22 3.80
N GLU A 97 3.61 -20.39 2.92
CA GLU A 97 4.23 -19.29 2.19
C GLU A 97 3.22 -18.59 1.27
N HIS A 98 2.42 -19.35 0.51
CA HIS A 98 1.37 -18.77 -0.34
C HIS A 98 0.30 -18.05 0.47
N ASP A 99 -0.17 -18.62 1.58
CA ASP A 99 -1.16 -17.99 2.45
C ASP A 99 -0.62 -16.69 3.05
N LYS A 100 0.66 -16.67 3.42
CA LYS A 100 1.34 -15.46 3.89
C LYS A 100 1.40 -14.38 2.80
N VAL A 101 1.79 -14.75 1.57
CA VAL A 101 1.83 -13.81 0.43
C VAL A 101 0.44 -13.30 0.10
N LEU A 102 -0.56 -14.18 0.02
CA LEU A 102 -1.95 -13.81 -0.27
C LEU A 102 -2.50 -12.87 0.78
N LYS A 103 -2.23 -13.12 2.07
CA LYS A 103 -2.65 -12.24 3.15
C LYS A 103 -1.97 -10.87 3.05
N ALA A 104 -0.66 -10.83 2.79
CA ALA A 104 0.08 -9.59 2.64
C ALA A 104 -0.44 -8.76 1.44
N GLU A 105 -0.73 -9.40 0.31
CA GLU A 105 -1.29 -8.73 -0.87
C GLU A 105 -2.71 -8.25 -0.63
N LYS A 106 -3.56 -9.03 0.04
CA LYS A 106 -4.90 -8.57 0.45
C LYS A 106 -4.82 -7.35 1.36
N GLU A 107 -3.98 -7.39 2.39
CA GLU A 107 -3.81 -6.23 3.28
C GLU A 107 -3.28 -4.99 2.55
N ARG A 108 -2.43 -5.19 1.53
CA ARG A 108 -1.94 -4.09 0.68
C ARG A 108 -3.06 -3.54 -0.20
N ALA A 109 -3.86 -4.40 -0.83
CA ALA A 109 -5.00 -4.02 -1.65
C ALA A 109 -6.03 -3.25 -0.83
N ASP A 110 -6.44 -3.79 0.33
CA ASP A 110 -7.41 -3.14 1.23
C ASP A 110 -6.95 -1.75 1.67
N LYS A 111 -5.66 -1.59 1.99
CA LYS A 111 -5.07 -0.28 2.34
C LYS A 111 -5.07 0.68 1.16
N ALA A 112 -4.75 0.19 -0.04
CA ALA A 112 -4.74 1.00 -1.25
C ALA A 112 -6.15 1.47 -1.63
N GLU A 113 -7.14 0.57 -1.56
CA GLU A 113 -8.55 0.88 -1.79
C GLU A 113 -9.09 1.89 -0.76
N ALA A 114 -8.83 1.66 0.53
CA ALA A 114 -9.24 2.60 1.58
C ALA A 114 -8.60 3.99 1.42
N TYR A 115 -7.35 4.05 0.97
CA TYR A 115 -6.68 5.32 0.66
C TYR A 115 -7.28 5.97 -0.59
N ALA A 116 -7.50 5.22 -1.66
CA ALA A 116 -8.10 5.70 -2.89
C ALA A 116 -9.50 6.28 -2.64
N GLU A 117 -10.34 5.63 -1.84
CA GLU A 117 -11.67 6.12 -1.49
C GLU A 117 -11.61 7.43 -0.68
N LYS A 118 -10.69 7.55 0.28
CA LYS A 118 -10.46 8.81 1.01
C LYS A 118 -9.96 9.92 0.08
N PHE A 119 -9.05 9.58 -0.82
CA PHE A 119 -8.50 10.51 -1.80
C PHE A 119 -9.58 11.02 -2.75
N LYS A 120 -10.38 10.12 -3.35
CA LYS A 120 -11.52 10.49 -4.21
C LYS A 120 -12.47 11.45 -3.49
N LYS A 121 -12.87 11.14 -2.26
CA LYS A 121 -13.73 12.01 -1.43
C LYS A 121 -13.09 13.38 -1.20
N SER A 122 -11.79 13.43 -0.92
CA SER A 122 -11.07 14.69 -0.70
C SER A 122 -10.97 15.53 -1.98
N VAL A 123 -10.76 14.91 -3.15
CA VAL A 123 -10.72 15.62 -4.43
C VAL A 123 -12.10 16.18 -4.78
N VAL A 124 -13.16 15.38 -4.64
CA VAL A 124 -14.54 15.83 -4.84
C VAL A 124 -14.85 17.01 -3.93
N GLN A 125 -14.55 16.89 -2.63
CA GLN A 125 -14.72 17.98 -1.66
C GLN A 125 -13.98 19.26 -2.09
N SER A 126 -12.72 19.13 -2.53
CA SER A 126 -11.92 20.28 -2.98
C SER A 126 -12.56 20.97 -4.19
N GLN A 127 -13.02 20.22 -5.19
CA GLN A 127 -13.68 20.77 -6.38
C GLN A 127 -15.02 21.45 -6.03
N ILE A 128 -15.78 20.90 -5.08
CA ILE A 128 -17.02 21.51 -4.59
C ILE A 128 -16.75 22.81 -3.83
N VAL A 129 -15.74 22.83 -2.95
CA VAL A 129 -15.33 24.06 -2.23
C VAL A 129 -14.88 25.12 -3.23
N GLN A 130 -14.08 24.76 -4.22
CA GLN A 130 -13.65 25.67 -5.28
C GLN A 130 -14.85 26.29 -6.02
N ALA A 131 -15.81 25.46 -6.43
CA ALA A 131 -17.04 25.94 -7.07
C ALA A 131 -17.88 26.84 -6.16
N ALA A 132 -17.96 26.52 -4.86
CA ALA A 132 -18.67 27.35 -3.88
C ALA A 132 -18.00 28.72 -3.68
N ILE A 133 -16.68 28.77 -3.63
CA ILE A 133 -15.91 30.02 -3.55
C ILE A 133 -16.12 30.86 -4.82
N GLU A 134 -16.06 30.24 -6.00
CA GLU A 134 -16.30 30.92 -7.29
C GLU A 134 -17.71 31.52 -7.39
N LEU A 135 -18.69 30.90 -6.72
CA LEU A 135 -20.07 31.37 -6.64
C LEU A 135 -20.35 32.23 -5.40
N GLU A 136 -19.29 32.70 -4.73
CA GLU A 136 -19.34 33.62 -3.59
C GLU A 136 -20.16 33.08 -2.40
N ALA A 137 -20.10 31.77 -2.15
CA ALA A 137 -20.65 31.19 -0.92
C ALA A 137 -19.90 31.74 0.32
N LEU A 138 -20.59 31.81 1.46
CA LEU A 138 -19.99 32.22 2.72
C LEU A 138 -18.86 31.26 3.11
N PRO A 139 -17.68 31.74 3.53
CA PRO A 139 -16.57 30.87 3.95
C PRO A 139 -16.97 29.83 5.00
N GLU A 140 -17.81 30.23 5.96
CA GLU A 140 -18.33 29.38 7.03
C GLU A 140 -19.28 28.29 6.52
N ALA A 141 -19.91 28.50 5.36
CA ALA A 141 -20.82 27.54 4.74
C ALA A 141 -20.12 26.56 3.79
N THR A 142 -18.91 26.88 3.31
CA THR A 142 -18.18 26.01 2.36
C THR A 142 -17.96 24.57 2.86
N PRO A 143 -17.67 24.30 4.15
CA PRO A 143 -17.54 22.92 4.64
C PRO A 143 -18.89 22.18 4.65
N ASP A 144 -19.98 22.88 4.95
CA ASP A 144 -21.33 22.30 4.94
C ASP A 144 -21.78 21.95 3.52
N ILE A 145 -21.51 22.84 2.56
CA ILE A 145 -21.79 22.59 1.13
C ILE A 145 -21.00 21.37 0.64
N ALA A 146 -19.71 21.29 0.99
CA ALA A 146 -18.87 20.12 0.69
C ALA A 146 -19.42 18.84 1.31
N PHE A 147 -19.89 18.89 2.56
CA PHE A 147 -20.48 17.73 3.23
C PHE A 147 -21.76 17.25 2.52
N LEU A 148 -22.65 18.17 2.12
CA LEU A 148 -23.86 17.82 1.35
C LEU A 148 -23.53 17.14 0.01
N ALA A 149 -22.43 17.55 -0.63
CA ALA A 149 -22.00 16.99 -1.91
C ALA A 149 -21.43 15.56 -1.81
N GLN A 150 -20.98 15.10 -0.64
CA GLN A 150 -20.28 13.81 -0.49
C GLN A 150 -21.09 12.59 -0.97
N THR A 151 -22.42 12.67 -0.89
CA THR A 151 -23.32 11.58 -1.31
C THR A 151 -23.91 11.79 -2.71
N LYS A 152 -23.67 12.96 -3.30
CA LYS A 152 -24.23 13.39 -4.58
C LYS A 152 -23.19 13.46 -5.68
N PHE A 153 -21.91 13.28 -5.36
CA PHE A 153 -20.81 13.37 -6.30
C PHE A 153 -19.86 12.18 -6.17
N ALA A 154 -19.39 11.72 -7.32
CA ALA A 154 -18.30 10.76 -7.45
C ALA A 154 -17.18 11.36 -8.31
N LEU A 155 -15.99 10.76 -8.25
CA LEU A 155 -14.88 11.13 -9.12
C LEU A 155 -14.89 10.23 -10.36
N ASP A 156 -14.90 10.83 -11.55
CA ASP A 156 -14.79 10.10 -12.81
C ASP A 156 -13.35 9.63 -13.08
N GLU A 157 -13.16 8.88 -14.18
CA GLU A 157 -11.84 8.40 -14.60
C GLU A 157 -10.86 9.53 -14.98
N ASN A 158 -11.38 10.72 -15.29
CA ASN A 158 -10.60 11.90 -15.64
C ASN A 158 -10.24 12.76 -14.41
N GLY A 159 -10.63 12.33 -13.20
CA GLY A 159 -10.40 13.08 -11.97
C GLY A 159 -11.33 14.28 -11.78
N LYS A 160 -12.46 14.32 -12.46
CA LYS A 160 -13.50 15.36 -12.33
C LYS A 160 -14.63 14.86 -11.44
N ALA A 161 -15.11 15.73 -10.56
CA ALA A 161 -16.30 15.46 -9.78
C ALA A 161 -17.54 15.53 -10.69
N VAL A 162 -18.32 14.46 -10.72
CA VAL A 162 -19.57 14.34 -11.48
C VAL A 162 -20.70 13.99 -10.53
N ALA A 163 -21.87 14.60 -10.74
CA ALA A 163 -23.01 14.31 -9.89
C ALA A 163 -23.56 12.90 -10.19
N VAL A 164 -23.95 12.19 -9.14
CA VAL A 164 -24.53 10.84 -9.20
C VAL A 164 -25.85 10.79 -8.44
N ASP A 165 -26.75 9.94 -8.90
CA ASP A 165 -28.04 9.69 -8.27
C ASP A 165 -27.94 8.66 -7.12
N GLU A 166 -29.07 8.23 -6.57
CA GLU A 166 -29.10 7.25 -5.47
C GLU A 166 -28.66 5.84 -5.90
N ASN A 167 -28.69 5.55 -7.21
CA ASN A 167 -28.25 4.29 -7.79
C ASN A 167 -26.76 4.32 -8.20
N GLY A 168 -26.14 5.51 -8.16
CA GLY A 168 -24.76 5.72 -8.61
C GLY A 168 -24.64 6.07 -10.09
N ASP A 169 -25.76 6.29 -10.78
CA ASP A 169 -25.79 6.68 -12.18
C ASP A 169 -25.50 8.18 -12.32
N VAL A 170 -24.79 8.54 -13.38
CA VAL A 170 -24.38 9.93 -13.61
C VAL A 170 -25.59 10.80 -13.94
N VAL A 171 -25.76 11.88 -13.18
CA VAL A 171 -26.81 12.87 -13.40
C VAL A 171 -26.36 13.84 -14.48
N ILE A 172 -27.22 14.04 -15.48
CA ILE A 172 -26.96 14.97 -16.59
C ILE A 172 -27.21 16.42 -16.17
N GLY A 173 -26.32 17.32 -16.58
CA GLY A 173 -26.34 18.75 -16.29
C GLY A 173 -27.41 19.52 -17.07
N LYS A 174 -27.37 20.85 -16.96
CA LYS A 174 -28.37 21.74 -17.57
C LYS A 174 -28.30 21.73 -19.10
N ASP A 175 -27.17 21.30 -19.66
CA ASP A 175 -26.92 21.20 -21.10
C ASP A 175 -27.54 19.94 -21.75
N GLY A 176 -28.04 18.99 -20.96
CA GLY A 176 -28.66 17.76 -21.43
C GLY A 176 -27.70 16.75 -22.07
N GLN A 177 -26.38 16.97 -22.01
CA GLN A 177 -25.38 16.10 -22.63
C GLN A 177 -24.23 15.73 -21.71
N THR A 178 -23.76 16.66 -20.87
CA THR A 178 -22.63 16.41 -20.00
C THR A 178 -23.07 16.08 -18.57
N PRO A 179 -22.23 15.35 -17.80
CA PRO A 179 -22.47 15.16 -16.39
C PRO A 179 -22.58 16.50 -15.67
N MET A 180 -23.54 16.61 -14.75
CA MET A 180 -23.70 17.81 -13.93
C MET A 180 -22.41 18.07 -13.14
N THR A 181 -21.88 19.27 -13.32
CA THR A 181 -20.64 19.73 -12.71
C THR A 181 -20.86 20.26 -11.29
N PRO A 182 -19.80 20.34 -10.46
CA PRO A 182 -19.86 20.99 -9.15
C PRO A 182 -20.47 22.39 -9.20
N LYS A 183 -20.12 23.17 -10.22
CA LYS A 183 -20.61 24.54 -10.39
C LYS A 183 -22.12 24.60 -10.61
N GLU A 184 -22.64 23.81 -11.56
CA GLU A 184 -24.07 23.78 -11.85
C GLU A 184 -24.91 23.31 -10.66
N TRP A 185 -24.39 22.35 -9.90
CA TRP A 185 -25.05 21.88 -8.69
C TRP A 185 -25.04 22.93 -7.59
N VAL A 186 -23.91 23.61 -7.36
CA VAL A 186 -23.81 24.70 -6.38
C VAL A 186 -24.72 25.88 -6.76
N GLU A 187 -24.86 26.20 -8.04
CA GLU A 187 -25.87 27.18 -8.51
C GLU A 187 -27.30 26.75 -8.13
N SER A 188 -27.63 25.48 -8.38
CA SER A 188 -28.94 24.92 -8.01
C SER A 188 -29.14 24.93 -6.49
N LEU A 189 -28.07 24.70 -5.73
CA LEU A 189 -28.06 24.77 -4.27
C LEU A 189 -28.29 26.21 -3.77
N ARG A 190 -27.80 27.23 -4.48
CA ARG A 190 -28.04 28.64 -4.16
C ARG A 190 -29.50 29.02 -4.26
N GLU A 191 -30.20 28.49 -5.26
CA GLU A 191 -31.64 28.69 -5.43
C GLU A 191 -32.44 28.00 -4.31
N GLN A 192 -32.04 26.78 -3.93
CA GLN A 192 -32.74 25.97 -2.92
C GLN A 192 -32.41 26.37 -1.47
N LYS A 193 -31.17 26.79 -1.21
CA LYS A 193 -30.63 27.12 0.12
C LYS A 193 -29.88 28.46 0.08
N PRO A 194 -30.59 29.59 -0.11
CA PRO A 194 -29.94 30.91 -0.27
C PRO A 194 -29.15 31.38 0.96
N TYR A 195 -29.41 30.80 2.12
CA TYR A 195 -28.78 31.18 3.39
C TYR A 195 -27.30 30.84 3.49
N TYR A 196 -26.76 30.00 2.60
CA TYR A 196 -25.31 29.77 2.49
C TYR A 196 -24.57 30.88 1.74
N TRP A 197 -25.29 31.82 1.13
CA TRP A 197 -24.73 32.96 0.42
C TRP A 197 -24.95 34.25 1.19
N PRO A 198 -24.10 35.28 0.96
CA PRO A 198 -24.36 36.61 1.45
C PRO A 198 -25.76 37.06 1.04
N LYS A 199 -26.55 37.54 2.01
CA LYS A 199 -27.82 38.16 1.69
C LYS A 199 -27.54 39.37 0.80
N PRO A 200 -28.26 39.55 -0.31
CA PRO A 200 -28.15 40.78 -1.07
C PRO A 200 -28.47 41.93 -0.11
N ASN A 201 -27.54 42.89 0.03
CA ASN A 201 -27.82 44.16 0.69
C ASN A 201 -28.84 44.91 -0.19
N GLY A 202 -30.10 44.54 -0.05
CA GLY A 202 -31.22 45.29 -0.58
C GLY A 202 -31.26 46.62 0.14
N MET A 203 -30.92 47.68 -0.59
CA MET A 203 -31.20 49.09 -0.31
C MET A 203 -31.94 49.35 1.01
N GLY A 204 -31.18 49.39 2.10
CA GLY A 204 -31.50 50.31 3.18
C GLY A 204 -31.22 51.71 2.64
N ALA A 205 -32.12 52.25 1.82
CA ALA A 205 -32.16 53.69 1.65
C ALA A 205 -32.17 54.27 3.07
N PRO A 206 -31.26 55.20 3.43
CA PRO A 206 -31.40 55.90 4.69
C PRO A 206 -32.75 56.61 4.60
N GLY A 207 -33.77 56.02 5.23
CA GLY A 207 -35.04 56.67 5.43
C GLY A 207 -34.71 58.01 6.04
N SER A 208 -35.11 59.07 5.34
CA SER A 208 -34.86 60.46 5.70
C SER A 208 -34.90 60.60 7.21
N ASN A 209 -33.75 60.96 7.78
CA ASN A 209 -33.54 61.15 9.20
C ASN A 209 -34.33 62.40 9.61
N ASN A 210 -35.65 62.31 9.57
CA ASN A 210 -36.54 63.36 10.01
C ASN A 210 -36.55 63.29 11.53
N SER A 211 -35.64 64.08 12.10
CA SER A 211 -35.55 64.37 13.52
C SER A 211 -36.93 64.44 14.14
N LYS A 212 -37.13 63.61 15.16
CA LYS A 212 -38.25 63.72 16.09
C LYS A 212 -38.40 65.18 16.53
N GLY A 213 -39.56 65.78 16.27
CA GLY A 213 -40.11 66.82 17.14
C GLY A 213 -40.11 68.27 16.68
N GLN A 214 -40.04 68.61 15.39
CA GLN A 214 -40.42 69.95 14.94
C GLN A 214 -41.54 69.93 13.89
N PRO A 215 -42.69 70.57 14.15
CA PRO A 215 -43.74 70.77 13.15
C PRO A 215 -43.18 71.61 11.99
N ASP A 216 -43.28 71.10 10.77
CA ASP A 216 -42.88 71.83 9.57
C ASP A 216 -43.92 72.92 9.25
N ILE A 217 -43.59 74.15 9.64
CA ILE A 217 -44.37 75.36 9.36
C ILE A 217 -44.00 76.02 8.03
N LEU A 218 -43.09 75.44 7.24
CA LEU A 218 -42.66 76.00 5.97
C LEU A 218 -43.47 75.43 4.80
N LYS A 219 -43.54 76.21 3.73
CA LYS A 219 -43.98 75.76 2.41
C LYS A 219 -42.74 75.31 1.61
N ALA A 220 -42.97 74.64 0.49
CA ALA A 220 -41.90 74.19 -0.41
C ALA A 220 -41.01 75.34 -0.94
N ASP A 221 -41.52 76.58 -0.95
CA ASP A 221 -40.79 77.79 -1.35
C ASP A 221 -39.98 78.44 -0.21
N GLY A 222 -39.97 77.83 0.98
CA GLY A 222 -39.27 78.35 2.17
C GLY A 222 -40.02 79.47 2.91
N SER A 223 -41.21 79.88 2.44
CA SER A 223 -42.07 80.83 3.16
C SER A 223 -42.87 80.15 4.28
N VAL A 224 -43.20 80.89 5.34
CA VAL A 224 -43.99 80.36 6.45
C VAL A 224 -45.45 80.14 6.03
N ASN A 225 -45.96 78.95 6.30
CA ASN A 225 -47.37 78.63 6.20
C ASN A 225 -48.12 79.20 7.41
N MET A 226 -48.80 80.33 7.22
CA MET A 226 -49.53 81.03 8.27
C MET A 226 -50.66 80.21 8.89
N THR A 227 -51.28 79.29 8.14
CA THR A 227 -52.33 78.40 8.66
C THR A 227 -51.76 77.38 9.62
N LYS A 228 -50.62 76.76 9.26
CA LYS A 228 -49.90 75.84 10.14
C LYS A 228 -49.33 76.56 11.37
N LEU A 229 -48.83 77.79 11.20
CA LEU A 229 -48.37 78.62 12.31
C LEU A 229 -49.51 78.97 13.28
N ALA A 230 -50.71 79.26 12.76
CA ALA A 230 -51.89 79.54 13.57
C ALA A 230 -52.38 78.30 14.35
N GLN A 231 -52.35 77.12 13.73
CA GLN A 231 -52.62 75.84 14.40
C GLN A 231 -51.61 75.59 15.52
N LEU A 232 -50.31 75.76 15.21
CA LEU A 232 -49.25 75.60 16.20
C LEU A 232 -49.37 76.62 17.34
N ARG A 233 -49.82 77.84 17.07
CA ARG A 233 -50.07 78.85 18.11
C ARG A 233 -51.16 78.38 19.09
N ASN A 234 -52.18 77.68 18.61
CA ASN A 234 -53.26 77.19 19.46
C ASN A 234 -52.83 75.95 20.26
N GLU A 235 -52.02 75.07 19.68
CA GLU A 235 -51.55 73.83 20.32
C GLU A 235 -50.34 74.06 21.26
N ASN A 236 -49.39 74.89 20.84
CA ASN A 236 -48.18 75.22 21.59
C ASN A 236 -47.73 76.68 21.31
N PRO A 237 -48.29 77.66 22.06
CA PRO A 237 -48.00 79.08 21.85
C PRO A 237 -46.52 79.46 21.97
N GLN A 238 -45.74 78.77 22.82
CA GLN A 238 -44.33 79.06 23.04
C GLN A 238 -43.48 78.64 21.83
N LEU A 239 -43.71 77.42 21.34
CA LEU A 239 -43.02 76.90 20.15
C LEU A 239 -43.38 77.70 18.89
N ALA A 240 -44.64 78.11 18.75
CA ALA A 240 -45.07 78.97 17.65
C ALA A 240 -44.33 80.31 17.66
N LYS A 241 -44.19 80.95 18.84
CA LYS A 241 -43.48 82.22 19.00
C LYS A 241 -41.99 82.11 18.67
N GLU A 242 -41.34 81.03 19.09
CA GLU A 242 -39.93 80.78 18.77
C GLU A 242 -39.71 80.57 17.26
N LEU A 243 -40.55 79.74 16.63
CA LEU A 243 -40.43 79.48 15.20
C LEU A 243 -40.78 80.72 14.37
N ALA A 244 -41.81 81.48 14.73
CA ALA A 244 -42.12 82.74 14.07
C ALA A 244 -40.97 83.75 14.20
N ALA A 245 -40.36 83.88 15.38
CA ALA A 245 -39.21 84.75 15.60
C ALA A 245 -38.00 84.35 14.74
N LYS A 246 -37.73 83.04 14.59
CA LYS A 246 -36.67 82.52 13.69
C LYS A 246 -36.89 82.90 12.23
N HIS A 247 -38.15 83.08 11.82
CA HIS A 247 -38.52 83.50 10.47
C HIS A 247 -38.87 84.99 10.36
N GLY A 248 -38.55 85.81 11.38
CA GLY A 248 -38.76 87.26 11.37
C GLY A 248 -40.23 87.69 11.48
N ILE A 249 -41.12 86.78 11.90
CA ILE A 249 -42.56 87.04 12.08
C ILE A 249 -42.83 87.32 13.56
N LYS A 250 -43.48 88.45 13.85
CA LYS A 250 -43.90 88.81 15.21
C LYS A 250 -45.32 88.30 15.46
N LEU A 251 -45.44 87.25 16.27
CA LEU A 251 -46.71 86.66 16.73
C LEU A 251 -47.30 87.40 17.94
#